data_AF-A0AAJ7N9M2-F1
#
_entry.id   AF-A0AAJ7N9M2-F1
#
_cell.length_a   1.000
_cell.length_b   1.000
_cell.length_c   1.000
_cell.angle_alpha   90.00
_cell.angle_beta   90.00
_cell.angle_gamma   90.00
#
_symmetry.space_group_name_H-M   'P 1'
#
loop_
_entity.id
_entity.type
_entity.pdbx_description
1 polymer ?
#
loop_
_entity_poly.entity_id
_entity_poly.type
_entity_poly.pdbx_seq_one_letter_code
_entity_poly.pdbx_strand_id
1 'polypeptide(L)'
;MCLYFQGDSLRCAANCYDNESYSIQRVQNCVRNCNNAVDQAQDYIKDELGRVQNRLQRCVMDCNDRIKDAVGPNPSQRDVDKFSEQFDDCVTKCVDSYCEILPNMERTMKKVLSEKFQQ
;
A
#
# COMPACT_ATOMS: atom_id res chain seq x y z
N MET A 1 -4.46 -13.48 8.35
CA MET A 1 -5.00 -12.42 9.24
C MET A 1 -6.13 -11.66 8.57
N CYS A 2 -5.96 -11.04 7.39
CA CYS A 2 -7.07 -10.36 6.70
C CYS A 2 -8.29 -11.27 6.40
N LEU A 3 -8.05 -12.52 5.96
CA LEU A 3 -9.12 -13.50 5.74
C LEU A 3 -9.86 -13.89 7.02
N TYR A 4 -9.17 -13.83 8.17
CA TYR A 4 -9.79 -14.10 9.47
C TYR A 4 -10.78 -12.98 9.83
N PHE A 5 -10.36 -11.71 9.69
CA PHE A 5 -11.23 -10.56 9.91
C PHE A 5 -12.46 -10.53 9.00
N GLN A 6 -12.29 -10.90 7.73
CA GLN A 6 -13.41 -11.03 6.80
C GLN A 6 -14.40 -12.10 7.25
N GLY A 7 -13.90 -13.25 7.74
CA GLY A 7 -14.74 -14.30 8.31
C GLY A 7 -15.56 -13.83 9.51
N ASP A 8 -14.97 -13.07 10.42
CA ASP A 8 -15.67 -12.54 11.59
C ASP A 8 -16.71 -11.47 11.21
N SER A 9 -16.39 -10.59 10.26
CA SER A 9 -17.36 -9.62 9.72
C SER A 9 -18.59 -10.33 9.12
N LEU A 10 -18.37 -11.39 8.34
CA LEU A 10 -19.46 -12.16 7.73
C LEU A 10 -20.33 -12.86 8.78
N ARG A 11 -19.73 -13.43 9.82
CA ARG A 11 -20.48 -14.01 10.94
C ARG A 11 -21.28 -12.96 11.73
N CYS A 12 -20.67 -11.80 11.99
CA CYS A 12 -21.35 -10.67 12.60
C CYS A 12 -22.55 -10.22 11.77
N ALA A 13 -22.37 -10.10 10.45
CA ALA A 13 -23.44 -9.71 9.55
C ALA A 13 -24.58 -10.74 9.54
N ALA A 14 -24.27 -12.05 9.54
CA ALA A 14 -25.29 -13.10 9.66
C ALA A 14 -26.14 -12.92 10.94
N ASN A 15 -25.51 -12.70 12.09
CA ASN A 15 -26.23 -12.44 13.35
C ASN A 15 -27.12 -11.18 13.29
N CYS A 16 -26.76 -10.17 12.48
CA CYS A 16 -27.62 -9.00 12.26
C CYS A 16 -28.90 -9.36 11.49
N TYR A 17 -28.82 -10.30 10.53
CA TYR A 17 -29.98 -10.75 9.74
C TYR A 17 -30.87 -11.72 10.50
N ASP A 18 -30.31 -12.54 11.40
CA ASP A 18 -31.07 -13.49 12.23
C ASP A 18 -31.89 -12.81 13.34
N ASN A 19 -31.71 -11.50 13.55
CA ASN A 19 -32.43 -10.75 14.57
C ASN A 19 -33.80 -10.27 14.09
N GLU A 20 -34.84 -11.05 14.40
CA GLU A 20 -36.24 -10.76 14.04
C GLU A 20 -36.80 -9.45 14.62
N SER A 21 -36.19 -8.91 15.68
CA SER A 21 -36.62 -7.65 16.30
C SER A 21 -36.11 -6.39 15.59
N TYR A 22 -35.18 -6.54 14.65
CA TYR A 22 -34.58 -5.41 13.95
C TYR A 22 -35.43 -4.97 12.77
N SER A 23 -35.63 -3.65 12.64
CA SER A 23 -36.08 -3.08 11.37
C SER A 23 -34.99 -3.20 10.31
N ILE A 24 -35.37 -3.13 9.03
CA ILE A 24 -34.44 -3.20 7.89
C ILE A 24 -33.31 -2.18 8.03
N GLN A 25 -33.62 -0.93 8.43
CA GLN A 25 -32.62 0.12 8.62
C GLN A 25 -31.64 -0.23 9.75
N ARG A 26 -32.12 -0.89 10.81
CA ARG A 26 -31.29 -1.32 11.93
C ARG A 26 -30.37 -2.48 11.52
N VAL A 27 -30.86 -3.43 10.73
CA VAL A 27 -30.04 -4.50 10.13
C VAL A 27 -28.93 -3.91 9.26
N GLN A 28 -29.26 -2.99 8.35
CA GLN A 28 -28.26 -2.33 7.50
C GLN A 28 -27.18 -1.61 8.32
N ASN A 29 -27.57 -0.93 9.40
CA ASN A 29 -26.59 -0.27 10.26
C ASN A 29 -25.71 -1.26 11.02
N CYS A 30 -26.28 -2.37 11.50
CA CYS A 30 -25.56 -3.45 12.15
C CYS A 30 -24.52 -4.07 11.21
N VAL A 31 -24.90 -4.39 9.97
CA VAL A 31 -23.99 -4.96 8.95
C VAL A 31 -22.86 -3.99 8.59
N ARG A 32 -23.14 -2.69 8.49
CA ARG A 32 -22.07 -1.68 8.29
C ARG A 32 -21.08 -1.69 9.46
N ASN A 33 -21.58 -1.75 10.69
CA ASN A 33 -20.71 -1.79 11.86
C ASN A 33 -19.83 -3.04 11.91
N CYS A 34 -20.32 -4.20 11.44
CA CYS A 34 -19.52 -5.41 11.31
C CYS A 34 -18.32 -5.24 10.36
N ASN A 35 -18.45 -4.42 9.31
CA ASN A 35 -17.41 -4.21 8.30
C ASN A 35 -16.44 -3.08 8.64
N ASN A 36 -16.80 -2.15 9.53
CA ASN A 36 -15.98 -0.96 9.85
C ASN A 36 -14.50 -1.29 10.15
N ALA A 37 -14.24 -2.31 10.97
CA ALA A 37 -12.87 -2.70 11.32
C ALA A 37 -12.10 -3.28 10.11
N VAL A 38 -12.80 -4.04 9.25
CA VAL A 38 -12.23 -4.59 8.02
C VAL A 38 -11.89 -3.45 7.05
N ASP A 39 -12.81 -2.52 6.85
CA ASP A 39 -12.64 -1.39 5.93
C ASP A 39 -11.48 -0.50 6.37
N GLN A 40 -11.42 -0.15 7.66
CA GLN A 40 -10.31 0.63 8.24
C GLN A 40 -8.96 -0.08 8.11
N ALA A 41 -8.92 -1.39 8.35
CA ALA A 41 -7.70 -2.18 8.18
C ALA A 41 -7.25 -2.21 6.70
N GLN A 42 -8.18 -2.38 5.77
CA GLN A 42 -7.88 -2.35 4.34
C GLN A 42 -7.34 -0.99 3.90
N ASP A 43 -7.97 0.09 4.32
CA ASP A 43 -7.55 1.44 3.96
C ASP A 43 -6.18 1.79 4.53
N TYR A 44 -5.91 1.38 5.78
CA TYR A 44 -4.58 1.52 6.36
C TYR A 44 -3.49 0.80 5.55
N ILE A 45 -3.73 -0.44 5.12
CA ILE A 45 -2.77 -1.20 4.29
C ILE A 45 -2.56 -0.51 2.93
N LYS A 46 -3.65 -0.07 2.28
CA LYS A 46 -3.57 0.64 1.00
C LYS A 46 -2.74 1.91 1.14
N ASP A 47 -2.92 2.67 2.21
CA ASP A 47 -2.19 3.90 2.47
C ASP A 47 -0.69 3.64 2.68
N GLU A 48 -0.31 2.61 3.45
CA GLU A 48 1.10 2.25 3.63
C GLU A 48 1.77 1.82 2.33
N LEU A 49 1.08 0.99 1.54
CA LEU A 49 1.57 0.59 0.21
C LEU A 49 1.68 1.78 -0.73
N GLY A 50 0.68 2.67 -0.74
CA GLY A 50 0.68 3.89 -1.53
C GLY A 50 1.83 4.83 -1.14
N ARG A 51 2.16 4.94 0.15
CA ARG A 51 3.33 5.68 0.62
C ARG A 51 4.64 5.15 0.03
N VAL A 52 4.83 3.83 0.02
CA VAL A 52 6.04 3.21 -0.55
C VAL A 52 6.08 3.39 -2.07
N GLN A 53 4.97 3.15 -2.76
CA GLN A 53 4.87 3.32 -4.22
C GLN A 53 5.18 4.76 -4.66
N ASN A 54 4.58 5.76 -4.00
CA ASN A 54 4.81 7.17 -4.32
C ASN A 54 6.28 7.57 -4.12
N ARG A 55 6.93 7.02 -3.10
CA ARG A 55 8.35 7.28 -2.84
C ARG A 55 9.24 6.61 -3.89
N LEU A 56 8.94 5.39 -4.31
CA LEU A 56 9.67 4.71 -5.40
C LEU A 56 9.54 5.49 -6.71
N GLN A 57 8.32 5.92 -7.07
CA GLN A 57 8.09 6.72 -8.27
C GLN A 57 8.91 8.02 -8.25
N ARG A 58 8.92 8.73 -7.11
CA ARG A 58 9.77 9.93 -6.96
C ARG A 58 11.25 9.64 -7.10
N CYS A 59 11.74 8.53 -6.54
CA CYS A 59 13.14 8.13 -6.69
C CYS A 59 13.52 7.91 -8.16
N VAL A 60 12.67 7.24 -8.93
CA VAL A 60 12.88 7.01 -10.37
C VAL A 60 12.83 8.34 -11.15
N MET A 61 11.92 9.25 -10.80
CA MET A 61 11.89 10.59 -11.41
C MET A 61 13.17 11.38 -11.12
N ASP A 62 13.67 11.35 -9.88
CA ASP A 62 14.94 11.98 -9.52
C ASP A 62 16.12 11.39 -10.33
N CYS A 63 16.12 10.09 -10.61
CA CYS A 63 17.11 9.47 -11.50
C CYS A 63 17.04 10.05 -12.91
N ASN A 64 15.84 10.16 -13.48
CA ASN A 64 15.63 10.73 -14.80
C ASN A 64 16.08 12.20 -14.88
N ASP A 65 15.77 13.00 -13.86
CA ASP A 65 16.13 14.42 -13.84
C ASP A 65 17.65 14.60 -13.76
N ARG A 66 18.35 13.78 -12.95
CA ARG A 66 19.83 13.78 -12.91
C ARG A 66 20.46 13.47 -14.25
N ILE A 67 19.88 12.54 -15.02
CA ILE A 67 20.37 12.23 -16.36
C ILE A 67 20.14 13.42 -17.30
N LYS A 68 18.94 14.02 -17.28
CA LYS A 68 18.64 15.20 -18.10
C LYS A 68 19.55 16.38 -17.81
N ASP A 69 19.87 16.62 -16.53
CA ASP A 69 20.77 17.70 -16.11
C ASP A 69 22.22 17.45 -16.54
N ALA A 70 22.62 16.17 -16.65
CA ALA A 70 23.96 15.78 -17.09
C ALA A 70 24.09 15.73 -18.63
N VAL A 71 22.98 15.56 -19.34
CA VAL A 71 22.95 15.50 -20.81
C VAL A 71 23.07 16.91 -21.40
N GLY A 72 24.14 17.14 -22.16
CA GLY A 72 24.29 18.37 -22.95
C GLY A 72 23.31 18.45 -24.13
N PRO A 73 23.22 19.59 -24.84
CA PRO A 73 22.20 19.85 -25.86
C PRO A 73 22.26 18.95 -27.11
N ASN A 74 23.34 18.19 -27.31
CA ASN A 74 23.52 17.24 -28.43
C ASN A 74 24.31 16.01 -27.97
N PRO A 75 23.67 15.01 -27.35
CA PRO A 75 24.35 13.79 -26.94
C PRO A 75 24.74 12.94 -28.15
N SER A 76 25.94 12.36 -28.13
CA SER A 76 26.32 11.31 -29.08
C SER A 76 25.66 9.98 -28.71
N GLN A 77 25.66 9.00 -29.63
CA GLN A 77 25.14 7.66 -29.30
C GLN A 77 25.85 7.02 -28.10
N ARG A 78 27.18 7.25 -27.96
CA ARG A 78 27.94 6.77 -26.80
C ARG A 78 27.50 7.43 -25.50
N ASP A 79 27.09 8.69 -25.56
CA ASP A 79 26.54 9.39 -24.40
C ASP A 79 25.18 8.81 -24.03
N VAL A 80 24.32 8.55 -25.01
CA VAL A 80 23.00 7.91 -24.80
C VAL A 80 23.15 6.55 -24.12
N ASP A 81 24.04 5.68 -24.63
CA ASP A 81 24.26 4.36 -24.05
C ASP A 81 24.76 4.46 -22.60
N LYS A 82 25.73 5.34 -22.34
CA LYS A 82 26.26 5.62 -21.01
C LYS A 82 25.19 6.14 -20.05
N PHE A 83 24.37 7.09 -20.49
CA PHE A 83 23.31 7.67 -19.65
C PHE A 83 22.17 6.68 -19.39
N SER A 84 21.90 5.76 -20.32
CA SER A 84 20.96 4.65 -20.10
C SER A 84 21.48 3.72 -18.99
N GLU A 85 22.74 3.31 -19.05
CA GLU A 85 23.35 2.48 -18.00
C GLU A 85 23.32 3.18 -16.64
N GLN A 86 23.64 4.48 -16.59
CA GLN A 86 23.56 5.26 -15.34
C GLN A 86 22.13 5.39 -14.80
N PHE A 87 21.14 5.49 -15.68
CA PHE A 87 19.73 5.50 -15.28
C PHE A 87 19.35 4.16 -14.65
N ASP A 88 19.70 3.05 -15.30
CA ASP A 88 19.40 1.70 -14.82
C ASP A 88 20.06 1.42 -13.46
N ASP A 89 21.33 1.81 -13.30
CA ASP A 89 22.04 1.74 -12.01
C ASP A 89 21.35 2.56 -10.91
N CYS A 90 20.85 3.75 -11.26
CA CYS A 90 20.15 4.62 -10.32
C CYS A 90 18.80 4.01 -9.90
N VAL A 91 18.02 3.53 -10.86
CA VAL A 91 16.73 2.86 -10.61
C VAL A 91 16.94 1.59 -9.79
N THR A 92 18.00 0.83 -10.04
CA THR A 92 18.33 -0.37 -9.26
C THR A 92 18.55 -0.02 -7.79
N LYS A 93 19.33 1.04 -7.50
CA LYS A 93 19.51 1.55 -6.13
C LYS A 93 18.21 2.01 -5.47
N CYS A 94 17.29 2.61 -6.25
CA CYS A 94 15.95 2.93 -5.75
C CYS A 94 15.26 1.65 -5.29
N VAL A 95 15.16 0.65 -6.16
CA VAL A 95 14.49 -0.63 -5.86
C VAL A 95 15.12 -1.33 -4.66
N ASP A 96 16.44 -1.44 -4.59
CA ASP A 96 17.17 -2.04 -3.47
C ASP A 96 16.82 -1.37 -2.13
N SER A 97 16.82 -0.04 -2.11
CA SER A 97 16.45 0.73 -0.91
C SER A 97 15.01 0.43 -0.46
N TYR A 98 14.07 0.22 -1.38
CA TYR A 98 12.70 -0.13 -1.00
C TYR A 98 12.55 -1.60 -0.63
N CYS A 99 13.30 -2.52 -1.23
CA CYS A 99 13.37 -3.92 -0.81
C CYS A 99 13.80 -4.05 0.66
N GLU A 100 14.68 -3.18 1.15
CA GLU A 100 15.08 -3.12 2.56
C GLU A 100 13.97 -2.56 3.48
N ILE A 101 13.17 -1.62 2.98
CA ILE A 101 12.09 -0.97 3.75
C ILE A 101 10.86 -1.89 3.90
N LEU A 102 10.53 -2.66 2.86
CA LEU A 102 9.32 -3.48 2.79
C LEU A 102 9.12 -4.42 3.99
N PRO A 103 10.13 -5.17 4.47
CA PRO A 103 9.99 -6.03 5.65
C PRO A 103 9.65 -5.25 6.92
N ASN A 104 10.21 -4.05 7.09
CA ASN A 104 9.92 -3.22 8.25
C ASN A 104 8.51 -2.62 8.20
N MET A 105 8.07 -2.20 7.00
CA MET A 105 6.69 -1.79 6.75
C MET A 105 5.72 -2.93 7.07
N GLU A 106 5.97 -4.15 6.57
CA GLU A 106 5.14 -5.33 6.85
C GLU A 106 5.03 -5.60 8.35
N ARG A 107 6.16 -5.59 9.07
CA ARG A 107 6.18 -5.79 10.53
C ARG A 107 5.36 -4.73 11.26
N THR A 108 5.50 -3.47 10.86
CA THR A 108 4.77 -2.34 11.44
C THR A 108 3.28 -2.48 11.17
N MET A 109 2.89 -2.81 9.93
CA MET A 109 1.50 -3.04 9.58
C MET A 109 0.88 -4.17 10.39
N LYS A 110 1.54 -5.32 10.49
CA LYS A 110 1.06 -6.45 11.31
C LYS A 110 0.84 -6.04 12.76
N LYS A 111 1.78 -5.29 13.34
CA LYS A 111 1.68 -4.79 14.72
C LYS A 111 0.45 -3.87 14.91
N VAL A 112 0.31 -2.85 14.06
CA VAL A 112 -0.81 -1.91 14.11
C VAL A 112 -2.14 -2.65 13.93
N LEU A 113 -2.18 -3.60 12.98
CA LEU A 113 -3.38 -4.37 12.69
C LEU A 113 -3.79 -5.28 13.86
N SER A 114 -2.82 -5.89 14.55
CA SER A 114 -3.08 -6.68 15.76
C SER A 114 -3.54 -5.82 16.94
N GLU A 115 -2.94 -4.64 17.14
CA GLU A 115 -3.24 -3.81 18.32
C GLU A 115 -4.57 -3.06 18.20
N LYS A 116 -4.91 -2.59 16.99
CA LYS A 116 -6.10 -1.74 16.77
C LYS A 116 -7.38 -2.50 16.43
N PHE A 117 -7.29 -3.72 15.89
CA PHE A 117 -8.45 -4.41 15.32
C PHE A 117 -8.71 -5.80 15.91
N GLN A 118 -7.98 -6.23 16.95
CA GLN A 118 -8.27 -7.46 17.73
C GLN A 118 -9.11 -7.21 19.01
N GLN A 119 -9.68 -6.02 19.20
CA GLN A 119 -10.60 -5.70 20.31
C GLN A 119 -12.06 -5.80 19.86
#